data_AF-G2EEE6-F1
#
_entry.id   AF-G2EEE6-F1
#
_cell.length_a   1.000
_cell.length_b   1.000
_cell.length_c   1.000
_cell.angle_alpha   90.00
_cell.angle_beta   90.00
_cell.angle_gamma   90.00
#
_symmetry.space_group_name_H-M   'P 1'
#
loop_
_entity.id
_entity.type
_entity.pdbx_description
1 polymer ?
#
loop_
_entity_poly.entity_id
_entity_poly.type
_entity_poly.pdbx_seq_one_letter_code
_entity_poly.pdbx_strand_id
1 'polypeptide(L)' 'MLVGTFAFAEPANYDVDLIERMGICTVTITENNSDGTINTYSYQFESSSAQDCNNAGQAILQAHINKR' A
#
# COMPACT_ATOMS: atom_id res chain seq x y z
N MET A 1 6.41 17.73 -9.21
CA MET A 1 5.72 16.83 -8.27
C MET A 1 5.28 15.63 -9.08
N LEU A 2 5.99 14.50 -8.98
CA LEU A 2 5.65 13.27 -9.68
C LEU A 2 4.55 12.56 -8.87
N VAL A 3 3.31 12.62 -9.36
CA VAL A 3 2.24 11.76 -8.85
C VAL A 3 2.37 10.44 -9.62
N GLY A 4 2.96 9.42 -9.00
CA GLY A 4 3.03 8.08 -9.55
C GLY A 4 1.98 7.21 -8.91
N THR A 5 1.05 6.67 -9.69
CA THR A 5 0.26 5.51 -9.28
C THR A 5 1.14 4.28 -9.46
N PHE A 6 1.46 3.61 -8.36
CA PHE A 6 2.32 2.44 -8.35
C PHE A 6 1.44 1.20 -8.31
N ALA A 7 1.53 0.33 -9.32
CA ALA A 7 0.84 -0.95 -9.34
C ALA A 7 1.87 -2.08 -9.16
N PHE A 8 1.64 -2.98 -8.21
CA PHE A 8 2.36 -4.23 -8.04
C PHE A 8 1.38 -5.39 -7.90
N ALA A 9 1.86 -6.64 -8.00
CA ALA A 9 0.97 -7.80 -7.95
C ALA A 9 0.37 -7.98 -6.55
N GLU A 10 -0.95 -7.89 -6.46
CA GLU A 10 -1.72 -7.98 -5.21
C GLU A 10 -2.53 -9.29 -5.22
N PRO A 11 -2.70 -9.97 -4.07
CA PRO A 11 -3.61 -11.10 -4.00
C PRO A 11 -5.05 -10.63 -4.27
N ALA A 12 -5.89 -11.50 -4.84
CA ALA A 12 -7.24 -11.15 -5.33
C ALA A 12 -8.19 -10.49 -4.30
N ASN A 13 -7.87 -10.57 -3.01
CA ASN A 13 -8.67 -10.00 -1.91
C ASN A 13 -8.11 -8.69 -1.37
N TYR A 14 -7.00 -8.19 -1.90
CA TYR A 14 -6.33 -6.97 -1.45
C TYR A 14 -6.19 -6.00 -2.62
N ASP A 15 -6.52 -4.75 -2.37
CA ASP A 15 -6.30 -3.61 -3.26
C ASP A 15 -5.36 -2.63 -2.53
N VAL A 16 -4.24 -2.25 -3.15
CA VAL A 16 -3.25 -1.34 -2.54
C VAL A 16 -3.10 -0.07 -3.36
N ASP A 17 -3.37 1.05 -2.71
CA ASP A 17 -3.13 2.38 -3.24
C ASP A 17 -1.88 3.00 -2.61
N LEU A 18 -1.01 3.55 -3.46
CA LEU A 18 0.24 4.19 -3.05
C LEU A 18 0.30 5.61 -3.55
N ILE A 19 0.47 6.53 -2.62
CA ILE A 19 0.54 7.96 -2.88
C ILE A 19 1.83 8.50 -2.28
N GLU A 20 2.76 8.92 -3.12
CA GLU A 20 3.90 9.75 -2.71
C GLU A 20 3.56 11.22 -2.92
N ARG A 21 3.63 12.02 -1.84
CA ARG A 21 3.53 13.48 -1.91
C ARG A 21 4.50 14.13 -0.95
N MET A 22 5.36 14.98 -1.51
CA MET A 22 6.27 15.84 -0.75
C MET A 22 7.20 15.06 0.21
N GLY A 23 7.64 13.88 -0.20
CA GLY A 23 8.49 13.03 0.64
C GLY A 23 7.72 12.24 1.69
N ILE A 24 6.38 12.23 1.62
CA ILE A 24 5.52 11.39 2.45
C ILE A 24 4.88 10.34 1.55
N CYS A 25 5.15 9.07 1.84
CA CYS A 25 4.48 7.94 1.22
C CYS A 25 3.30 7.51 2.09
N THR A 26 2.15 7.37 1.46
CA THR A 26 0.94 6.80 2.06
C THR A 26 0.60 5.51 1.32
N VAL A 27 0.45 4.43 2.08
CA VAL A 27 0.09 3.10 1.59
C VAL A 27 -1.25 2.74 2.19
N THR A 28 -2.26 2.57 1.34
CA THR A 28 -3.60 2.19 1.75
C THR A 28 -3.88 0.80 1.26
N ILE A 29 -4.10 -0.14 2.18
CA ILE A 29 -4.46 -1.53 1.88
C ILE A 29 -5.95 -1.69 2.17
N THR A 30 -6.71 -2.06 1.15
CA THR A 30 -8.12 -2.42 1.25
C THR A 30 -8.26 -3.92 1.13
N GLU A 31 -8.72 -4.58 2.18
CA GLU A 31 -8.97 -6.01 2.22
C GLU A 31 -10.46 -6.29 2.10
N ASN A 32 -10.83 -7.05 1.07
CA ASN A 32 -12.16 -7.60 0.89
C ASN A 32 -12.22 -8.98 1.52
N ASN A 33 -12.87 -9.10 2.68
CA ASN A 33 -13.02 -10.37 3.38
C ASN A 33 -14.17 -11.19 2.77
N SER A 34 -14.07 -12.52 2.87
CA SER A 34 -15.05 -13.45 2.32
C SER A 34 -16.46 -13.34 2.94
N ASP A 35 -16.57 -12.72 4.11
CA ASP A 35 -17.83 -12.42 4.80
C ASP A 35 -18.52 -11.15 4.26
N GLY A 36 -17.91 -10.46 3.29
CA GLY A 36 -18.39 -9.20 2.72
C GLY A 36 -17.92 -7.96 3.49
N THR A 37 -17.10 -8.12 4.53
CA THR A 37 -16.53 -7.00 5.28
C THR A 37 -15.34 -6.41 4.55
N ILE A 38 -15.33 -5.08 4.40
CA ILE A 38 -14.21 -4.33 3.83
C ILE A 38 -13.42 -3.72 4.98
N ASN A 39 -12.15 -4.11 5.11
CA ASN A 39 -11.23 -3.53 6.07
C ASN A 39 -10.20 -2.67 5.33
N THR A 40 -9.99 -1.44 5.80
CA THR A 40 -9.01 -0.53 5.20
C THR A 40 -7.93 -0.19 6.23
N TYR A 41 -6.68 -0.31 5.82
CA TYR A 41 -5.50 -0.01 6.63
C TYR A 41 -4.66 1.03 5.92
N SER A 42 -4.32 2.12 6.60
CA SER A 42 -3.47 3.17 6.02
C SER A 42 -2.19 3.30 6.83
N TYR A 43 -1.07 3.33 6.13
CA TYR A 43 0.27 3.48 6.68
C TYR A 43 0.93 4.68 6.03
N GLN A 44 1.56 5.52 6.85
CA GLN A 44 2.21 6.73 6.36
C GLN A 44 3.63 6.82 6.92
N PHE A 45 4.59 7.11 6.05
CA PHE A 45 6.00 7.19 6.40
C PHE A 45 6.72 8.17 5.46
N GLU A 46 7.85 8.68 5.93
CA GLU A 46 8.73 9.51 5.11
C GLU A 46 9.44 8.64 4.07
N SER A 47 9.39 9.05 2.81
CA SER A 47 10.07 8.39 1.70
C SER A 47 10.95 9.40 0.97
N SER A 48 12.21 9.03 0.73
CA SER A 48 13.15 9.89 0.00
C SER A 48 12.89 9.91 -1.51
N SER A 49 12.22 8.89 -2.04
CA SER A 49 11.84 8.80 -3.44
C SER A 49 10.54 8.03 -3.65
N ALA A 50 9.90 8.27 -4.79
CA ALA A 50 8.79 7.48 -5.32
C ALA A 50 9.10 5.96 -5.38
N GLN A 51 10.36 5.60 -5.69
CA GLN A 51 10.80 4.20 -5.73
C GLN A 51 10.84 3.59 -4.33
N ASP A 52 11.31 4.33 -3.33
CA ASP A 52 11.32 3.87 -1.94
C ASP A 52 9.89 3.66 -1.42
N CYS A 53 8.97 4.55 -1.78
CA CYS A 53 7.55 4.41 -1.48
C CYS A 53 6.97 3.11 -2.06
N ASN A 54 7.27 2.79 -3.33
CA ASN A 54 6.85 1.54 -3.96
C ASN A 54 7.42 0.31 -3.25
N ASN A 55 8.74 0.29 -3.03
CA ASN A 55 9.43 -0.83 -2.38
C ASN A 55 8.89 -1.08 -0.95
N ALA A 56 8.72 -0.01 -0.17
CA ALA A 56 8.16 -0.09 1.17
C ALA A 56 6.68 -0.52 1.14
N GLY A 57 5.92 -0.04 0.18
CA GLY A 57 4.57 -0.48 -0.11
C GLY A 57 4.42 -1.98 -0.28
N GLN A 58 5.26 -2.58 -1.12
CA GLN A 58 5.29 -4.03 -1.32
C GLN A 58 5.63 -4.77 -0.03
N ALA A 59 6.63 -4.28 0.72
CA ALA A 59 7.03 -4.87 1.99
C ALA A 59 5.90 -4.81 3.04
N ILE A 60 5.16 -3.69 3.09
CA ILE A 60 4.02 -3.51 3.99
C ILE A 60 2.89 -4.46 3.62
N LEU A 61 2.54 -4.59 2.33
CA LEU A 61 1.51 -5.54 1.90
C LEU A 61 1.91 -6.98 2.28
N GLN A 62 3.15 -7.39 1.99
CA GLN A 62 3.64 -8.72 2.34
C GLN A 62 3.62 -8.97 3.85
N ALA A 63 4.04 -7.99 4.65
CA ALA A 63 3.99 -8.08 6.11
C ALA A 63 2.55 -8.10 6.65
N HIS A 64 1.61 -7.39 6.01
CA HIS A 64 0.20 -7.37 6.37
C HIS A 64 -0.43 -8.75 6.15
N ILE A 65 -0.18 -9.35 4.98
CA ILE A 65 -0.65 -10.70 4.64
C ILE A 65 -0.05 -11.75 5.58
N ASN A 66 1.26 -11.70 5.84
CA ASN A 66 1.94 -12.69 6.68
C ASN A 66 1.61 -12.61 8.19
N LYS A 67 1.01 -11.51 8.65
CA LYS A 67 0.62 -11.34 10.07
C LYS A 67 -0.79 -11.84 10.39
N ARG A 68 -1.57 -12.24 9.38
CA ARG A 68 -2.90 -12.84 9.52
C ARG A 68 -2.82 -14.35 9.45
#